data_AF-A0A225W4V2-F1
#
_entry.id   AF-A0A225W4V2-F1
#
_cell.length_a   1.000
_cell.length_b   1.000
_cell.length_c   1.000
_cell.angle_alpha   90.00
_cell.angle_beta   90.00
_cell.angle_gamma   90.00
#
_symmetry.space_group_name_H-M   'P 1'
#
loop_
_entity.id
_entity.type
_entity.pdbx_description
1 polymer ?
#
loop_
_entity_poly.entity_id
_entity_poly.type
_entity_poly.pdbx_seq_one_letter_code
_entity_poly.pdbx_strand_id
1 'polypeptide(L)'
;MAPQCSYSIRLKREAIALATKTNCKAAGEKLNIPRGTLCDWIDNKENNEEYSGTQTSKTLKGKGAKPEITFVHDIITFMKDYLYTGLVIQYMKGQQPQWFEHYLSSKATPEKDLSALMRLCQRFAAQ
;
A
#
# COMPACT_ATOMS: atom_id res chain seq x y z
N MET A 1 2.88 -22.01 14.97
CA MET A 1 2.94 -21.06 13.84
C MET A 1 2.44 -21.78 12.61
N ALA A 2 1.30 -21.37 12.02
CA ALA A 2 0.86 -21.97 10.77
C ALA A 2 1.87 -21.58 9.66
N PRO A 3 2.25 -22.50 8.76
CA PRO A 3 3.14 -22.17 7.65
C PRO A 3 2.49 -21.08 6.80
N GLN A 4 3.22 -20.00 6.51
CA GLN A 4 2.76 -18.99 5.58
C GLN A 4 2.73 -19.60 4.17
N CYS A 5 1.54 -20.02 3.72
CA CYS A 5 1.34 -20.51 2.36
C CYS A 5 1.51 -19.36 1.38
N SER A 6 2.66 -19.30 0.73
CA SER A 6 2.94 -18.31 -0.31
C SER A 6 2.41 -18.81 -1.66
N TYR A 7 1.34 -18.19 -2.18
CA TYR A 7 0.73 -18.56 -3.47
C TYR A 7 1.29 -17.71 -4.61
N SER A 8 1.53 -18.32 -5.77
CA SER A 8 2.00 -17.62 -6.98
C SER A 8 0.87 -16.82 -7.64
N ILE A 9 1.22 -15.74 -8.36
CA ILE A 9 0.24 -14.93 -9.10
C ILE A 9 -0.56 -15.79 -10.10
N ARG A 10 0.07 -16.79 -10.73
CA ARG A 10 -0.62 -17.74 -11.62
C ARG A 10 -1.78 -18.45 -10.90
N LEU A 11 -1.51 -19.01 -9.73
CA LEU A 11 -2.48 -19.75 -8.94
C LEU A 11 -3.59 -18.82 -8.41
N LYS A 12 -3.25 -17.57 -8.05
CA LYS A 12 -4.23 -16.54 -7.68
C LYS A 12 -5.21 -16.24 -8.83
N ARG A 13 -4.71 -16.03 -10.04
CA ARG A 13 -5.55 -15.76 -11.23
C ARG A 13 -6.44 -16.94 -11.59
N GLU A 14 -5.90 -18.15 -11.53
CA GLU A 14 -6.66 -19.38 -11.76
C GLU A 14 -7.80 -19.53 -10.74
N ALA A 15 -7.50 -19.27 -9.46
CA ALA A 15 -8.49 -19.31 -8.39
C ALA A 15 -9.60 -18.26 -8.56
N ILE A 16 -9.25 -17.03 -8.95
CA ILE A 16 -10.22 -15.97 -9.25
C ILE A 16 -11.10 -16.37 -10.45
N ALA A 17 -10.50 -16.86 -11.54
CA ALA A 17 -11.25 -17.29 -12.72
C ALA A 17 -12.21 -18.44 -12.40
N LEU A 18 -11.80 -19.40 -11.56
CA LEU A 18 -12.64 -20.52 -11.14
C LEU A 18 -13.75 -20.06 -10.18
N ALA A 19 -13.46 -19.12 -9.28
CA ALA A 19 -14.44 -18.51 -8.39
C ALA A 19 -15.53 -17.73 -9.15
N THR A 20 -15.17 -17.03 -10.23
CA THR A 20 -16.15 -16.32 -11.08
C THR A 20 -17.10 -17.25 -11.83
N LYS A 21 -16.67 -18.48 -12.15
CA LYS A 21 -17.50 -19.48 -12.85
C LYS A 21 -18.34 -20.35 -11.93
N THR A 22 -17.87 -20.55 -10.69
CA THR A 22 -18.53 -21.38 -9.70
C THR A 22 -18.95 -20.51 -8.53
N ASN A 23 -18.25 -20.59 -7.40
CA ASN A 23 -18.42 -19.81 -6.18
C ASN A 23 -17.10 -19.85 -5.38
N CYS A 24 -16.82 -18.88 -4.51
CA CYS A 24 -15.59 -18.84 -3.71
C CYS A 24 -15.37 -20.11 -2.87
N LYS A 25 -16.46 -20.70 -2.34
CA LYS A 25 -16.37 -21.92 -1.53
C LYS A 25 -15.92 -23.13 -2.36
N ALA A 26 -16.57 -23.36 -3.49
CA ALA A 26 -16.24 -24.47 -4.40
C ALA A 26 -14.84 -24.31 -5.01
N ALA A 27 -14.42 -23.07 -5.26
CA ALA A 27 -13.08 -22.78 -5.76
C ALA A 27 -11.98 -22.98 -4.71
N GLY A 28 -12.24 -22.57 -3.47
CA GLY A 28 -11.34 -22.81 -2.34
C GLY A 28 -11.17 -24.30 -2.05
N GLU A 29 -12.25 -25.08 -2.08
CA GLU A 29 -12.20 -26.53 -1.87
C GLU A 29 -11.39 -27.25 -2.96
N LYS A 30 -11.55 -26.87 -4.24
CA LYS A 30 -10.79 -27.47 -5.36
C LYS A 30 -9.29 -27.18 -5.31
N LEU A 31 -8.91 -25.98 -4.89
CA LEU A 31 -7.50 -25.55 -4.88
C LEU A 31 -6.86 -25.64 -3.48
N ASN A 32 -7.59 -26.15 -2.49
CA ASN A 32 -7.22 -26.19 -1.08
C ASN A 32 -6.80 -24.81 -0.53
N ILE A 33 -7.54 -23.77 -0.91
CA ILE A 33 -7.30 -22.37 -0.51
C ILE A 33 -8.37 -21.96 0.50
N PRO A 34 -7.99 -21.38 1.65
CA PRO A 34 -8.94 -20.85 2.61
C PRO A 34 -9.86 -19.81 1.98
N ARG A 35 -11.17 -19.92 2.28
CA ARG A 35 -12.20 -19.02 1.73
C ARG A 35 -11.86 -17.53 1.92
N GLY A 36 -11.38 -17.15 3.11
CA GLY A 36 -11.02 -15.76 3.43
C GLY A 36 -9.97 -15.23 2.45
N THR A 37 -8.89 -15.99 2.26
CA THR A 37 -7.81 -15.65 1.31
C THR A 37 -8.30 -15.49 -0.12
N LEU A 38 -9.25 -16.31 -0.55
CA LEU A 38 -9.82 -16.21 -1.89
C LEU A 38 -10.72 -14.97 -2.04
N CYS A 39 -11.51 -14.63 -1.02
CA CYS A 39 -12.26 -13.37 -0.99
C CYS A 39 -11.31 -12.16 -1.08
N ASP A 40 -10.25 -12.12 -0.26
CA ASP A 40 -9.25 -11.04 -0.30
C ASP A 40 -8.60 -10.85 -1.68
N TRP A 41 -8.44 -11.93 -2.44
CA TRP A 41 -7.92 -11.86 -3.81
C TRP A 41 -8.94 -11.37 -4.83
N ILE A 42 -10.22 -11.65 -4.61
CA ILE A 42 -11.31 -11.12 -5.43
C ILE A 42 -11.48 -9.62 -5.18
N ASP A 43 -11.40 -9.19 -3.92
CA ASP A 43 -11.37 -7.76 -3.56
C ASP A 43 -10.17 -7.04 -4.20
N ASN A 44 -9.00 -7.70 -4.25
CA ASN A 44 -7.80 -7.20 -4.93
C ASN A 44 -7.64 -7.71 -6.38
N LYS A 45 -8.74 -8.03 -7.07
CA LYS A 45 -8.69 -8.62 -8.42
C LYS A 45 -7.97 -7.71 -9.41
N GLU A 46 -8.27 -6.41 -9.38
CA GLU A 46 -7.68 -5.41 -10.28
C GLU A 46 -6.14 -5.41 -10.18
N ASN A 47 -5.59 -5.37 -8.97
CA ASN A 47 -4.14 -5.43 -8.75
C ASN A 47 -3.51 -6.76 -9.22
N ASN A 48 -4.23 -7.88 -9.12
CA ASN A 48 -3.74 -9.18 -9.59
C ASN A 48 -3.77 -9.29 -11.12
N GLU A 49 -4.75 -8.68 -11.80
CA GLU A 49 -4.86 -8.63 -13.26
C GLU A 49 -3.85 -7.65 -13.87
N GLU A 50 -3.70 -6.46 -13.29
CA GLU A 50 -2.80 -5.40 -13.74
C GLU A 50 -1.32 -5.70 -13.47
N TYR A 51 -0.99 -6.80 -12.78
CA TYR A 51 0.39 -7.20 -12.54
C TYR A 51 1.05 -7.73 -13.84
N SER A 52 2.05 -7.02 -14.33
CA SER A 52 2.80 -7.34 -15.56
C SER A 52 4.11 -8.11 -15.32
N GLY A 53 4.42 -8.47 -14.08
CA GLY A 53 5.64 -9.22 -13.73
C GLY A 53 5.53 -10.73 -13.95
N THR A 54 6.58 -11.47 -13.54
CA THR A 54 6.64 -12.93 -13.71
C THR A 54 5.53 -13.63 -12.92
N GLN A 55 4.76 -14.50 -13.56
CA GLN A 55 3.61 -15.20 -12.96
C GLN A 55 3.98 -16.20 -11.85
N THR A 56 5.26 -16.59 -11.76
CA THR A 56 5.81 -17.40 -10.67
C THR A 56 6.05 -16.59 -9.39
N SER A 57 6.02 -15.26 -9.48
CA SER A 57 6.17 -14.38 -8.33
C SER A 57 5.06 -14.63 -7.31
N LYS A 58 5.42 -14.54 -6.03
CA LYS A 58 4.50 -14.70 -4.90
C LYS A 58 3.97 -13.36 -4.38
N THR A 59 4.65 -12.28 -4.72
CA THR A 59 4.36 -10.90 -4.31
C THR A 59 4.07 -10.01 -5.51
N LEU A 60 3.18 -9.04 -5.34
CA LEU A 60 2.81 -8.05 -6.36
C LEU A 60 3.88 -6.93 -6.53
N LYS A 61 5.15 -7.21 -6.19
CA LYS A 61 6.32 -6.30 -6.25
C LYS A 61 5.95 -4.79 -6.27
N GLY A 62 5.54 -4.26 -5.12
CA GLY A 62 5.33 -2.81 -4.96
C GLY A 62 3.93 -2.29 -5.31
N LYS A 63 3.01 -3.11 -5.86
CA LYS A 63 1.57 -2.75 -5.96
C LYS A 63 0.79 -2.96 -4.65
N GLY A 64 1.48 -2.83 -3.51
CA GLY A 64 0.85 -2.71 -2.19
C GLY A 64 0.26 -1.31 -2.02
N ALA A 65 -0.22 -0.99 -0.80
CA ALA A 65 -0.79 0.31 -0.45
C ALA A 65 -0.02 1.46 -1.15
N LYS A 66 -0.72 2.19 -2.02
CA LYS A 66 -0.16 3.36 -2.70
C LYS A 66 0.38 4.28 -1.60
N PRO A 67 1.66 4.70 -1.65
CA PRO A 67 2.16 5.64 -0.67
C PRO A 67 1.29 6.89 -0.76
N GLU A 68 0.67 7.27 0.35
CA GLU A 68 -0.19 8.46 0.47
C GLU A 68 0.56 9.75 0.09
N ILE A 69 1.90 9.67 0.10
CA ILE A 69 2.83 10.70 -0.33
C ILE A 69 3.54 10.21 -1.59
N THR A 70 3.26 10.84 -2.73
CA THR A 70 3.93 10.55 -4.01
C THR A 70 5.32 11.18 -4.12
N PHE A 71 5.69 12.10 -3.21
CA PHE A 71 6.91 12.91 -3.24
C PHE A 71 7.86 12.63 -2.06
N VAL A 72 7.84 11.40 -1.52
CA VAL A 72 8.70 10.98 -0.40
C VAL A 72 10.19 11.20 -0.70
N HIS A 73 10.60 10.96 -1.94
CA HIS A 73 12.01 11.09 -2.33
C HIS A 73 12.49 12.55 -2.30
N ASP A 74 11.66 13.50 -2.73
CA ASP A 74 11.95 14.93 -2.65
C ASP A 74 12.06 15.40 -1.20
N ILE A 75 11.19 14.87 -0.32
CA ILE A 75 11.24 15.15 1.12
C ILE A 75 12.55 14.62 1.73
N ILE A 76 12.95 13.38 1.42
CA ILE A 76 14.18 12.78 1.94
C ILE A 76 15.41 13.55 1.44
N THR A 77 15.41 13.96 0.18
CA THR A 77 16.48 14.78 -0.42
C THR A 77 16.57 16.14 0.27
N PHE A 78 15.43 16.79 0.49
CA PHE A 78 15.38 18.04 1.24
C PHE A 78 15.81 17.88 2.71
N MET A 79 15.45 16.77 3.36
CA MET A 79 15.89 16.47 4.74
C MET A 79 17.40 16.24 4.86
N LYS A 80 18.04 15.66 3.85
CA LYS A 80 19.51 15.52 3.83
C LYS A 80 20.22 16.86 3.88
N ASP A 81 19.64 17.89 3.26
CA ASP A 81 20.18 19.24 3.26
C ASP A 81 19.70 20.07 4.47
N TYR A 82 18.57 19.71 5.10
CA TYR A 82 17.96 20.45 6.20
C TYR A 82 17.44 19.52 7.33
N LEU A 83 18.15 19.49 8.47
CA LEU A 83 17.86 18.62 9.63
C LEU A 83 16.63 19.04 10.48
N TYR A 84 15.93 20.12 10.13
CA TYR A 84 14.82 20.64 10.94
C TYR A 84 13.45 20.28 10.36
N THR A 85 12.69 19.49 11.12
CA THR A 85 11.30 19.09 10.80
C THR A 85 10.39 20.28 10.49
N GLY A 86 10.65 21.45 11.09
CA GLY A 86 9.91 22.68 10.81
C GLY A 86 10.10 23.22 9.39
N LEU A 87 11.31 23.11 8.83
CA LEU A 87 11.62 23.53 7.46
C LEU A 87 10.99 22.59 6.44
N VAL A 88 10.92 21.29 6.73
CA VAL A 88 10.23 20.30 5.90
C VAL A 88 8.73 20.61 5.83
N ILE A 89 8.09 20.96 6.95
CA ILE A 89 6.67 21.33 6.96
C ILE A 89 6.42 22.64 6.20
N GLN A 90 7.32 23.62 6.32
CA GLN A 90 7.24 24.83 5.50
C GLN A 90 7.43 24.55 4.01
N TYR A 91 8.36 23.66 3.65
CA TYR A 91 8.56 23.20 2.28
C TYR A 91 7.31 22.49 1.74
N MET A 92 6.70 21.60 2.53
CA MET A 92 5.44 20.93 2.16
C MET A 92 4.30 21.93 1.94
N LYS A 93 4.18 22.95 2.80
CA LYS A 93 3.20 24.04 2.62
C LYS A 93 3.45 24.87 1.35
N GLY A 94 4.71 25.09 0.98
CA GLY A 94 5.06 25.90 -0.19
C GLY A 94 4.99 25.14 -1.52
N GLN A 95 5.45 23.89 -1.55
CA GLN A 95 5.55 23.10 -2.79
C GLN A 95 4.30 22.28 -3.08
N GLN A 96 3.54 21.85 -2.06
CA GLN A 96 2.38 20.98 -2.21
C GLN A 96 1.21 21.41 -1.30
N PRO A 97 0.70 22.65 -1.44
CA PRO A 97 -0.38 23.17 -0.59
C PRO A 97 -1.67 22.34 -0.72
N GLN A 98 -2.02 21.90 -1.92
CA GLN A 98 -3.23 21.11 -2.18
C GLN A 98 -3.19 19.73 -1.50
N TRP A 99 -2.01 19.09 -1.48
CA TRP A 99 -1.83 17.83 -0.77
C TRP A 99 -1.91 18.04 0.75
N PHE A 100 -1.29 19.12 1.25
CA PHE A 100 -1.27 19.44 2.67
C PHE A 100 -2.69 19.73 3.21
N GLU A 101 -3.49 20.49 2.46
CA GLU A 101 -4.89 20.76 2.81
C GLU A 101 -5.75 19.50 2.75
N HIS A 102 -5.56 18.65 1.74
CA HIS A 102 -6.28 17.38 1.65
C HIS A 102 -5.92 16.42 2.80
N TYR A 103 -4.63 16.34 3.17
CA TYR A 103 -4.15 15.52 4.27
C TYR A 103 -4.69 15.99 5.63
N LEU A 104 -4.74 17.31 5.86
CA LEU A 104 -5.34 17.89 7.07
C LEU A 104 -6.87 17.74 7.08
N SER A 105 -7.53 17.88 5.92
CA SER A 105 -8.99 17.75 5.82
C SER A 105 -9.48 16.32 6.03
N SER A 106 -8.62 15.32 5.82
CA SER A 106 -8.97 13.91 6.03
C SER A 106 -8.99 13.50 7.51
N LYS A 107 -8.57 14.38 8.43
CA LYS A 107 -8.34 14.04 9.84
C LYS A 107 -9.15 14.96 10.77
N ALA A 108 -9.59 14.40 11.90
CA ALA A 108 -10.54 15.07 12.79
C ALA A 108 -9.91 16.06 13.80
N THR A 109 -8.57 16.14 13.93
CA THR A 109 -7.93 16.98 14.96
C THR A 109 -6.57 17.51 14.53
N PRO A 110 -6.45 18.81 14.19
CA PRO A 110 -5.28 19.37 13.50
C PRO A 110 -3.96 19.27 14.28
N GLU A 111 -3.98 19.28 15.61
CA GLU A 111 -2.78 19.16 16.45
C GLU A 111 -2.20 17.73 16.44
N LYS A 112 -3.06 16.71 16.39
CA LYS A 112 -2.64 15.31 16.26
C LYS A 112 -2.08 15.04 14.86
N ASP A 113 -2.52 15.80 13.87
CA ASP A 113 -2.11 15.63 12.48
C ASP A 113 -0.73 16.21 12.21
N LEU A 114 -0.43 17.39 12.77
CA LEU A 114 0.91 17.98 12.74
C LEU A 114 1.93 17.11 13.48
N SER A 115 1.57 16.58 14.65
CA SER A 115 2.45 15.68 15.40
C SER A 115 2.65 14.31 14.71
N ALA A 116 1.62 13.78 14.03
CA ALA A 116 1.76 12.59 13.19
C ALA A 116 2.66 12.85 11.97
N LEU A 117 2.53 14.02 11.33
CA LEU A 117 3.39 14.44 10.22
C LEU A 117 4.84 14.62 10.67
N MET A 118 5.07 15.21 11.84
CA MET A 118 6.42 15.31 12.43
C MET A 118 7.03 13.92 12.69
N ARG A 119 6.26 12.99 13.25
CA ARG A 119 6.72 11.59 13.46
C ARG A 119 7.02 10.88 12.15
N LEU A 120 6.23 11.13 11.11
CA LEU A 120 6.47 10.59 9.78
C LEU A 120 7.78 11.13 9.20
N CYS A 121 8.02 12.43 9.31
CA CYS A 121 9.27 13.07 8.91
C CYS A 121 10.47 12.50 9.68
N GLN A 122 10.34 12.29 10.98
CA GLN A 122 11.39 11.68 11.81
C GLN A 122 11.73 10.25 11.40
N ARG A 123 10.72 9.46 10.99
CA ARG A 123 10.95 8.10 10.47
C ARG A 123 11.71 8.10 9.16
N PHE A 124 11.45 9.06 8.28
CA PHE A 124 12.20 9.21 7.03
C PHE A 124 13.65 9.63 7.27
N ALA A 125 13.91 10.51 8.24
CA ALA A 125 15.26 10.91 8.61
C ALA A 125 16.09 9.81 9.29
N ALA A 126 15.44 8.78 9.82
CA ALA A 126 16.10 7.65 10.49
C ALA A 126 16.39 6.44 9.55
N GLN A 127 16.04 6.54 8.27
CA GLN A 127 16.38 5.55 7.22
C GLN A 127 17.72 5.88 6.56
#